data_AF-H0ACN4-F1
#
_entry.id   AF-H0ACN4-F1
#
_cell.length_a   1.000
_cell.length_b   1.000
_cell.length_c   1.000
_cell.angle_alpha   90.00
_cell.angle_beta   90.00
_cell.angle_gamma   90.00
#
_symmetry.space_group_name_H-M   'P 1'
#
loop_
_entity.id
_entity.type
_entity.pdbx_description
1 polymer ?
#
loop_
_entity_poly.entity_id
_entity_poly.type
_entity_poly.pdbx_seq_one_letter_code
_entity_poly.pdbx_strand_id
1 'polypeptide(L)'
;MVDRDLDNQDIRPPIDVLPSLSRLMDNGIGEGYTRGDHGDVKDQLYALYAEGQDLRDLVAIVGEDALSDRDEKVLEFTKGIATLISIVWITESTGVSALAGIYAAGLMLVNTELGFRVRERFTAVKDFFTALSFISIGYLLTLPGMRYIGAVTGLVLFASVIRPLFSTQVLRLQGYDLRTSFMASVQSSQISEIVVVGALLLAPLTESPVFETVAIGFATTTLIAHLVEDREQYIFDKIFSHMI
;
A
#
# COMPACT_ATOMS: atom_id res chain seq x y z
N MET A 1 19.74 13.63 -8.70
CA MET A 1 20.33 14.84 -9.34
C MET A 1 19.63 16.05 -8.74
N VAL A 2 20.26 17.22 -8.68
CA VAL A 2 19.64 18.38 -8.00
C VAL A 2 18.75 19.17 -8.96
N ASP A 3 17.46 19.28 -8.66
CA ASP A 3 16.54 20.20 -9.32
C ASP A 3 16.80 21.61 -8.81
N ARG A 4 17.28 22.48 -9.70
CA ARG A 4 17.69 23.84 -9.33
C ARG A 4 16.51 24.75 -8.99
N ASP A 5 15.35 24.50 -9.56
CA ASP A 5 14.17 25.34 -9.30
C ASP A 5 13.55 24.99 -7.95
N LEU A 6 13.57 23.70 -7.57
CA LEU A 6 13.23 23.28 -6.21
C LEU A 6 14.25 23.79 -5.19
N ASP A 7 15.55 23.75 -5.51
CA ASP A 7 16.61 24.26 -4.64
C ASP A 7 16.49 25.77 -4.39
N ASN A 8 16.17 26.54 -5.44
CA ASN A 8 15.96 27.98 -5.37
C ASN A 8 14.69 28.38 -4.61
N GLN A 9 13.69 27.50 -4.54
CA GLN A 9 12.46 27.70 -3.76
C GLN A 9 12.60 27.23 -2.30
N ASP A 10 13.81 26.84 -1.88
CA ASP A 10 14.10 26.19 -0.58
C ASP A 10 13.25 24.92 -0.34
N ILE A 11 12.76 24.31 -1.43
CA ILE A 11 12.07 23.04 -1.41
C ILE A 11 13.14 21.95 -1.36
N ARG A 12 13.04 21.10 -0.34
CA ARG A 12 13.92 19.95 -0.13
C ARG A 12 13.09 18.67 -0.41
N PRO A 13 13.70 17.51 -0.73
CA PRO A 13 15.03 17.48 -1.27
C PRO A 13 14.90 18.02 -2.70
N PRO A 14 15.87 18.77 -3.22
CA PRO A 14 15.76 19.29 -4.56
C PRO A 14 16.07 18.14 -5.53
N ILE A 15 15.25 17.09 -5.61
CA ILE A 15 15.51 15.92 -6.45
C ILE A 15 14.87 16.14 -7.80
N ASP A 16 15.70 16.18 -8.83
CA ASP A 16 15.23 16.07 -10.19
C ASP A 16 14.84 14.60 -10.45
N VAL A 17 13.53 14.39 -10.54
CA VAL A 17 12.86 13.09 -10.57
C VAL A 17 13.27 12.31 -11.81
N LEU A 18 13.33 12.99 -12.96
CA LEU A 18 13.63 12.38 -14.25
C LEU A 18 15.02 11.69 -14.22
N PRO A 19 16.16 12.41 -14.18
CA PRO A 19 17.49 11.80 -14.22
C PRO A 19 17.78 10.87 -13.04
N SER A 20 17.08 11.02 -11.91
CA SER A 20 17.20 10.11 -10.78
C SER A 20 16.51 8.75 -11.05
N LEU A 21 15.31 8.76 -11.66
CA LEU A 21 14.62 7.54 -12.08
C LEU A 21 15.34 6.81 -13.20
N SER A 22 15.83 7.53 -14.22
CA SER A 22 16.59 6.93 -15.33
C SER A 22 17.78 6.10 -14.82
N ARG A 23 18.58 6.65 -13.91
CA ARG A 23 19.74 5.95 -13.32
C ARG A 23 19.37 4.75 -12.45
N LEU A 24 18.28 4.85 -11.70
CA LEU A 24 17.80 3.74 -10.87
C LEU A 24 17.32 2.58 -11.75
N MET A 25 16.62 2.90 -12.84
CA MET A 25 16.00 1.93 -13.74
C MET A 25 17.00 1.19 -14.62
N ASP A 26 18.09 1.84 -15.04
CA ASP A 26 19.13 1.20 -15.86
C ASP A 26 19.78 -0.01 -15.15
N ASN A 27 19.73 -0.04 -13.82
CA ASN A 27 20.24 -1.16 -13.01
C ASN A 27 19.16 -2.19 -12.61
N GLY A 28 17.88 -1.92 -12.90
CA GLY A 28 16.74 -2.74 -12.47
C GLY A 28 15.98 -3.44 -13.61
N ILE A 29 16.29 -3.13 -14.87
CA ILE A 29 15.60 -3.66 -16.05
C ILE A 29 16.50 -4.65 -16.78
N GLY A 30 15.99 -5.86 -17.03
CA GLY A 30 16.75 -6.89 -17.73
C GLY A 30 16.13 -8.28 -17.66
N GLU A 31 16.68 -9.20 -18.46
CA GLU A 31 16.24 -10.60 -18.52
C GLU A 31 16.39 -11.27 -17.15
N GLY A 32 15.32 -11.92 -16.67
CA GLY A 32 15.25 -12.51 -15.33
C GLY A 32 14.82 -11.55 -14.21
N TYR A 33 14.76 -10.24 -14.47
CA TYR A 33 14.28 -9.22 -13.51
C TYR A 33 12.92 -8.63 -13.91
N THR A 34 12.73 -8.34 -15.21
CA THR A 34 11.52 -7.69 -15.71
C THR A 34 10.99 -8.34 -16.98
N ARG A 35 9.69 -8.12 -17.26
CA ARG A 35 9.04 -8.57 -18.52
C ARG A 35 9.63 -7.85 -19.74
N GLY A 36 9.50 -8.46 -20.92
CA GLY A 36 10.17 -7.98 -22.15
C GLY A 36 9.79 -6.58 -22.63
N ASP A 37 8.55 -6.13 -22.38
CA ASP A 37 8.04 -4.80 -22.76
C ASP A 37 8.23 -3.74 -21.65
N HIS A 38 8.89 -4.10 -20.55
CA HIS A 38 9.00 -3.21 -19.39
C HIS A 38 9.77 -1.92 -19.70
N GLY A 39 10.81 -2.00 -20.54
CA GLY A 39 11.55 -0.82 -21.02
C GLY A 39 10.65 0.14 -21.80
N ASP A 40 9.88 -0.37 -22.75
CA ASP A 40 9.00 0.44 -23.59
C ASP A 40 7.90 1.13 -22.78
N VAL A 41 7.28 0.41 -21.83
CA VAL A 41 6.23 0.98 -20.97
C VAL A 41 6.83 2.00 -19.98
N LYS A 42 8.03 1.76 -19.45
CA LYS A 42 8.76 2.76 -18.65
C LYS A 42 8.96 4.03 -19.47
N ASP A 43 9.50 3.90 -20.67
CA ASP A 43 9.86 5.06 -21.50
C ASP A 43 8.61 5.87 -21.87
N GLN A 44 7.46 5.21 -22.08
CA GLN A 44 6.17 5.88 -22.24
C GLN A 44 5.74 6.66 -20.99
N LEU A 45 5.83 6.06 -19.80
CA LEU A 45 5.49 6.76 -18.55
C LEU A 45 6.41 7.96 -18.28
N TYR A 46 7.70 7.80 -18.61
CA TYR A 46 8.70 8.84 -18.44
C TYR A 46 8.50 9.99 -19.43
N ALA A 47 8.15 9.67 -20.69
CA ALA A 47 7.76 10.66 -21.69
C ALA A 47 6.50 11.42 -21.27
N LEU A 48 5.48 10.72 -20.74
CA LEU A 48 4.26 11.36 -20.25
C LEU A 48 4.52 12.28 -19.05
N TYR A 49 5.41 11.90 -18.14
CA TYR A 49 5.77 12.77 -17.01
C TYR A 49 6.51 14.03 -17.46
N ALA A 50 7.46 13.89 -18.40
CA ALA A 50 8.18 15.03 -18.99
C ALA A 50 7.22 15.96 -19.76
N GLU A 51 6.35 15.39 -20.60
CA GLU A 51 5.28 16.11 -21.30
C GLU A 51 4.38 16.87 -20.31
N GLY A 52 4.04 16.25 -19.17
CA GLY A 52 3.23 16.89 -18.14
C GLY A 52 3.95 18.00 -17.36
N GLN A 53 5.27 17.97 -17.25
CA GLN A 53 6.05 19.09 -16.69
C GLN A 53 6.00 20.29 -17.64
N ASP A 54 6.21 20.06 -18.95
CA ASP A 54 6.09 21.11 -19.97
C ASP A 54 4.66 21.69 -20.02
N LEU A 55 3.64 20.82 -19.91
CA LEU A 55 2.24 21.23 -19.85
C LEU A 55 1.92 22.06 -18.60
N ARG A 56 2.52 21.75 -17.45
CA ARG A 56 2.32 22.53 -16.22
C ARG A 56 2.80 23.97 -16.40
N ASP A 57 3.94 24.17 -17.05
CA ASP A 57 4.47 25.49 -17.35
C ASP A 57 3.59 26.23 -18.36
N LEU A 58 3.07 25.52 -19.36
CA LEU A 58 2.12 26.07 -20.33
C LEU A 58 0.80 26.52 -19.66
N VAL A 59 0.28 25.70 -18.74
CA VAL A 59 -0.94 25.98 -17.97
C VAL A 59 -0.80 27.23 -17.12
N ALA A 60 0.38 27.46 -16.52
CA ALA A 60 0.64 28.65 -15.72
C ALA A 60 0.48 29.95 -16.53
N ILE A 61 0.58 29.88 -17.86
CA ILE A 61 0.48 31.02 -18.78
C ILE A 61 -0.91 31.13 -19.39
N VAL A 62 -1.47 30.01 -19.87
CA VAL A 62 -2.68 30.00 -20.73
C VAL A 62 -3.96 29.60 -19.97
N GLY A 63 -3.84 29.01 -18.77
CA GLY A 63 -4.95 28.48 -17.97
C GLY A 63 -5.34 27.04 -18.33
N GLU A 64 -5.93 26.31 -17.38
CA GLU A 64 -6.30 24.90 -17.55
C GLU A 64 -7.43 24.68 -18.56
N ASP A 65 -8.30 25.67 -18.76
CA ASP A 65 -9.46 25.59 -19.66
C ASP A 65 -9.08 25.48 -21.14
N ALA A 66 -7.81 25.73 -21.49
CA ALA A 66 -7.30 25.66 -22.85
C ALA A 66 -6.73 24.28 -23.23
N LEU A 67 -6.69 23.35 -22.28
CA LEU A 67 -6.10 22.03 -22.50
C LEU A 67 -7.01 21.11 -23.31
N SER A 68 -6.40 20.22 -24.08
CA SER A 68 -7.12 19.09 -24.66
C SER A 68 -7.42 18.02 -23.60
N ASP A 69 -8.42 17.17 -23.84
CA ASP A 69 -8.74 16.03 -22.97
C ASP A 69 -7.55 15.08 -22.72
N ARG A 70 -6.55 15.07 -23.61
CA ARG A 70 -5.31 14.31 -23.41
C ARG A 70 -4.40 15.06 -22.46
N ASP A 71 -4.16 16.34 -22.73
CA ASP A 71 -3.21 17.15 -21.95
C ASP A 71 -3.69 17.32 -20.50
N GLU A 72 -5.00 17.43 -20.29
CA GLU A 72 -5.59 17.42 -18.94
C GLU A 72 -5.22 16.11 -18.20
N LYS A 73 -5.33 14.95 -18.86
CA LYS A 73 -4.97 13.65 -18.26
C LYS A 73 -3.48 13.53 -17.98
N VAL A 74 -2.64 14.06 -18.87
CA VAL A 74 -1.18 14.08 -18.68
C VAL A 74 -0.81 14.99 -17.51
N LEU A 75 -1.44 16.17 -17.41
CA LEU A 75 -1.25 17.08 -16.29
C LEU A 75 -1.71 16.48 -14.96
N GLU A 76 -2.87 15.81 -14.93
CA GLU A 76 -3.37 15.10 -13.76
C GLU A 76 -2.43 13.99 -13.29
N PHE A 77 -1.91 13.20 -14.24
CA PHE A 77 -0.91 12.17 -13.96
C PHE A 77 0.33 12.80 -13.30
N THR A 78 0.87 13.88 -13.88
CA THR A 78 2.06 14.56 -13.37
C THR A 78 1.82 15.19 -11.99
N LYS A 79 0.66 15.83 -11.77
CA LYS A 79 0.26 16.37 -10.45
C LYS A 79 0.17 15.27 -9.38
N GLY A 80 -0.37 14.09 -9.74
CA GLY A 80 -0.43 12.93 -8.85
C GLY A 80 0.95 12.44 -8.43
N ILE A 81 1.86 12.26 -9.38
CA ILE A 81 3.24 11.85 -9.11
C ILE A 81 3.98 12.89 -8.26
N ALA A 82 3.85 14.18 -8.57
CA ALA A 82 4.47 15.25 -7.80
C ALA A 82 3.96 15.28 -6.34
N THR A 83 2.65 15.14 -6.13
CA THR A 83 2.03 15.09 -4.79
C THR A 83 2.55 13.92 -3.96
N LEU A 84 2.66 12.72 -4.58
CA LEU A 84 3.23 11.54 -3.92
C LEU A 84 4.67 11.81 -3.46
N ILE A 85 5.51 12.34 -4.35
CA ILE A 85 6.92 12.64 -4.06
C ILE A 85 7.05 13.69 -2.95
N SER A 86 6.24 14.76 -2.99
CA SER A 86 6.25 15.80 -1.96
C SER A 86 5.87 15.26 -0.58
N ILE A 87 4.84 14.41 -0.48
CA ILE A 87 4.42 13.85 0.81
C ILE A 87 5.46 12.87 1.35
N VAL A 88 6.01 12.00 0.49
CA VAL A 88 7.11 11.10 0.87
C VAL A 88 8.28 11.88 1.45
N TRP A 89 8.66 12.96 0.78
CA TRP A 89 9.72 13.78 1.30
C TRP A 89 9.40 14.42 2.65
N ILE A 90 8.22 15.03 2.79
CA ILE A 90 7.81 15.66 4.07
C ILE A 90 7.91 14.62 5.19
N THR A 91 7.44 13.41 4.96
CA THR A 91 7.55 12.34 5.96
C THR A 91 8.99 11.92 6.24
N GLU A 92 9.85 11.76 5.23
CA GLU A 92 11.26 11.44 5.45
C GLU A 92 12.00 12.54 6.23
N SER A 93 11.69 13.81 5.95
CA SER A 93 12.31 14.94 6.65
C SER A 93 11.97 15.00 8.15
N THR A 94 10.86 14.37 8.55
CA THR A 94 10.43 14.26 9.95
C THR A 94 10.96 13.00 10.65
N GLY A 95 11.81 12.23 9.96
CA GLY A 95 12.37 10.96 10.48
C GLY A 95 11.39 9.79 10.40
N VAL A 96 10.24 9.97 9.75
CA VAL A 96 9.29 8.89 9.45
C VAL A 96 9.76 8.18 8.18
N SER A 97 9.62 6.86 8.09
CA SER A 97 10.07 6.15 6.88
C SER A 97 9.28 6.57 5.64
N ALA A 98 9.94 6.52 4.48
CA ALA A 98 9.35 6.77 3.16
C ALA A 98 8.06 5.98 2.94
N LEU A 99 7.98 4.75 3.47
CA LEU A 99 6.86 3.84 3.29
C LEU A 99 5.60 4.33 4.01
N ALA A 100 5.74 4.99 5.16
CA ALA A 100 4.65 5.67 5.83
C ALA A 100 4.17 6.89 5.04
N GLY A 101 5.10 7.60 4.40
CA GLY A 101 4.83 8.72 3.49
C GLY A 101 3.99 8.32 2.29
N ILE A 102 4.38 7.25 1.61
CA ILE A 102 3.63 6.68 0.48
C ILE A 102 2.20 6.32 0.91
N TYR A 103 2.05 5.71 2.10
CA TYR A 103 0.75 5.33 2.63
C TYR A 103 -0.13 6.54 2.98
N ALA A 104 0.42 7.54 3.67
CA ALA A 104 -0.27 8.79 3.98
C ALA A 104 -0.70 9.54 2.71
N ALA A 105 0.18 9.59 1.71
CA ALA A 105 -0.10 10.20 0.42
C ALA A 105 -1.25 9.51 -0.32
N GLY A 106 -1.25 8.17 -0.31
CA GLY A 106 -2.34 7.37 -0.87
C GLY A 106 -3.68 7.64 -0.19
N LEU A 107 -3.71 7.72 1.15
CA LEU A 107 -4.93 8.06 1.91
C LEU A 107 -5.44 9.48 1.64
N MET A 108 -4.54 10.45 1.51
CA MET A 108 -4.92 11.83 1.19
C MET A 108 -5.53 11.94 -0.22
N LEU A 109 -4.99 11.18 -1.18
CA LEU A 109 -5.51 11.17 -2.55
C LEU A 109 -6.88 10.49 -2.64
N VAL A 110 -7.14 9.41 -1.89
CA VAL A 110 -8.37 8.58 -1.97
C VAL A 110 -9.68 9.36 -1.87
N ASN A 111 -9.71 10.51 -1.17
CA ASN A 111 -10.90 11.34 -0.97
C ASN A 111 -10.97 12.58 -1.88
N THR A 112 -10.10 12.69 -2.87
CA THR A 112 -10.10 13.78 -3.86
C THR A 112 -10.68 13.31 -5.20
N GLU A 113 -11.21 14.24 -6.00
CA GLU A 113 -11.68 13.92 -7.37
C GLU A 113 -10.56 13.35 -8.25
N LEU A 114 -9.32 13.84 -8.04
CA LEU A 114 -8.11 13.29 -8.66
C LEU A 114 -7.91 11.83 -8.24
N GLY A 115 -8.01 11.52 -6.95
CA GLY A 115 -7.83 10.15 -6.46
C GLY A 115 -8.90 9.16 -6.93
N PHE A 116 -10.13 9.62 -7.19
CA PHE A 116 -11.17 8.75 -7.77
C PHE A 116 -10.81 8.35 -9.21
N ARG A 117 -10.40 9.33 -10.05
CA ARG A 117 -9.97 9.10 -11.44
C ARG A 117 -8.65 8.31 -11.54
N VAL A 118 -7.72 8.56 -10.62
CA VAL A 118 -6.46 7.82 -10.50
C VAL A 118 -6.72 6.39 -10.04
N ARG A 119 -7.57 6.14 -9.05
CA ARG A 119 -7.82 4.79 -8.51
C ARG A 119 -8.33 3.79 -9.54
N GLU A 120 -9.27 4.19 -10.41
CA GLU A 120 -9.77 3.30 -11.47
C GLU A 120 -8.68 2.91 -12.46
N ARG A 121 -7.75 3.82 -12.76
CA ARG A 121 -6.68 3.60 -13.75
C ARG A 121 -5.43 2.93 -13.17
N PHE A 122 -5.21 3.09 -11.86
CA PHE A 122 -4.04 2.61 -11.15
C PHE A 122 -4.29 1.33 -10.36
N THR A 123 -5.46 0.68 -10.47
CA THR A 123 -5.70 -0.59 -9.76
C THR A 123 -4.64 -1.64 -10.13
N ALA A 124 -4.30 -1.78 -11.42
CA ALA A 124 -3.23 -2.68 -11.86
C ALA A 124 -1.85 -2.29 -11.31
N VAL A 125 -1.58 -0.99 -11.19
CA VAL A 125 -0.31 -0.47 -10.65
C VAL A 125 -0.23 -0.73 -9.15
N LYS A 126 -1.33 -0.48 -8.42
CA LYS A 126 -1.49 -0.80 -7.00
C LYS A 126 -1.26 -2.30 -6.78
N ASP A 127 -1.94 -3.16 -7.52
CA ASP A 127 -1.83 -4.62 -7.35
C ASP A 127 -0.39 -5.10 -7.62
N PHE A 128 0.29 -4.52 -8.61
CA PHE A 128 1.70 -4.78 -8.88
C PHE A 128 2.61 -4.37 -7.71
N PHE A 129 2.49 -3.13 -7.19
CA PHE A 129 3.31 -2.67 -6.07
C PHE A 129 2.96 -3.35 -4.75
N THR A 130 1.70 -3.69 -4.53
CA THR A 130 1.25 -4.50 -3.40
C THR A 130 1.90 -5.88 -3.45
N ALA A 131 1.88 -6.55 -4.61
CA ALA A 131 2.57 -7.82 -4.81
C ALA A 131 4.09 -7.71 -4.58
N LEU A 132 4.73 -6.68 -5.13
CA LEU A 132 6.17 -6.44 -4.96
C LEU A 132 6.54 -6.17 -3.50
N SER A 133 5.72 -5.40 -2.78
CA SER A 133 5.88 -5.13 -1.35
C SER A 133 5.80 -6.43 -0.54
N PHE A 134 4.82 -7.29 -0.81
CA PHE A 134 4.71 -8.59 -0.14
C PHE A 134 5.85 -9.55 -0.46
N ILE A 135 6.32 -9.58 -1.71
CA ILE A 135 7.50 -10.36 -2.08
C ILE A 135 8.73 -9.85 -1.32
N SER A 136 8.89 -8.53 -1.22
CA SER A 136 10.00 -7.90 -0.50
C SER A 136 9.93 -8.18 1.00
N ILE A 137 8.76 -8.02 1.63
CA ILE A 137 8.50 -8.37 3.03
C ILE A 137 8.80 -9.86 3.25
N GLY A 138 8.34 -10.71 2.33
CA GLY A 138 8.59 -12.15 2.35
C GLY A 138 10.07 -12.52 2.25
N TYR A 139 10.84 -11.78 1.47
CA TYR A 139 12.29 -11.97 1.36
C TYR A 139 13.04 -11.54 2.64
N LEU A 140 12.57 -10.47 3.29
CA LEU A 140 13.13 -9.96 4.56
C LEU A 140 12.75 -10.82 5.78
N LEU A 141 11.76 -11.71 5.64
CA LEU A 141 11.34 -12.60 6.73
C LEU A 141 12.44 -13.60 7.07
N THR A 142 13.01 -13.43 8.26
CA THR A 142 13.83 -14.46 8.90
C THR A 142 12.96 -15.29 9.84
N LEU A 143 13.27 -16.58 9.99
CA LEU A 143 12.55 -17.43 10.94
C LEU A 143 12.84 -16.92 12.35
N PRO A 144 11.82 -16.54 13.14
CA PRO A 144 12.01 -16.04 14.47
C PRO A 144 12.62 -17.15 15.32
N GLY A 145 13.58 -16.80 16.17
CA GLY A 145 14.09 -17.72 17.17
C GLY A 145 12.96 -18.28 18.04
N MET A 146 13.16 -19.47 18.61
CA MET A 146 12.14 -20.21 19.39
C MET A 146 11.46 -19.37 20.49
N ARG A 147 12.11 -18.30 20.94
CA ARG A 147 11.60 -17.32 21.92
C ARG A 147 10.29 -16.63 21.50
N TYR A 148 10.02 -16.47 20.20
CA TYR A 148 8.90 -15.65 19.71
C TYR A 148 7.73 -16.45 19.14
N ILE A 149 7.83 -17.78 19.11
CA ILE A 149 6.74 -18.66 18.69
C ILE A 149 5.49 -18.39 19.54
N GLY A 150 5.64 -18.23 20.85
CA GLY A 150 4.52 -17.93 21.74
C GLY A 150 3.80 -16.62 21.40
N ALA A 151 4.55 -15.58 21.02
CA ALA A 151 3.98 -14.28 20.62
C ALA A 151 3.22 -14.39 19.29
N VAL A 152 3.81 -15.08 18.30
CA VAL A 152 3.16 -15.34 17.01
C VAL A 152 1.89 -16.16 17.20
N THR A 153 1.95 -17.26 17.93
CA THR A 153 0.77 -18.10 18.20
C THR A 153 -0.32 -17.33 18.93
N GLY A 154 0.04 -16.53 19.95
CA GLY A 154 -0.90 -15.68 20.66
C GLY A 154 -1.57 -14.66 19.73
N LEU A 155 -0.80 -13.99 18.87
CA LEU A 155 -1.30 -13.02 17.91
C LEU A 155 -2.24 -13.65 16.88
N VAL A 156 -1.88 -14.81 16.32
CA VAL A 156 -2.70 -15.56 15.36
C VAL A 156 -4.00 -16.03 16.02
N LEU A 157 -3.94 -16.60 17.22
CA LEU A 157 -5.14 -17.03 17.95
C LEU A 157 -6.05 -15.84 18.28
N PHE A 158 -5.47 -14.72 18.69
CA PHE A 158 -6.25 -13.51 18.92
C PHE A 158 -6.95 -13.03 17.64
N ALA A 159 -6.21 -12.92 16.53
CA ALA A 159 -6.72 -12.43 15.26
C ALA A 159 -7.77 -13.37 14.64
N SER A 160 -7.55 -14.68 14.66
CA SER A 160 -8.41 -15.67 14.00
C SER A 160 -9.56 -16.20 14.84
N VAL A 161 -9.53 -16.04 16.17
CA VAL A 161 -10.56 -16.59 17.07
C VAL A 161 -11.19 -15.52 17.95
N ILE A 162 -10.38 -14.83 18.75
CA ILE A 162 -10.91 -13.90 19.76
C ILE A 162 -11.56 -12.69 19.10
N ARG A 163 -10.88 -12.07 18.13
CA ARG A 163 -11.35 -10.87 17.44
C ARG A 163 -12.63 -11.12 16.64
N PRO A 164 -12.79 -12.23 15.89
CA PRO A 164 -14.05 -12.54 15.21
C PRO A 164 -15.19 -12.76 16.18
N LEU A 165 -14.98 -13.54 17.25
CA LEU A 165 -16.01 -13.77 18.27
C LEU A 165 -16.47 -12.46 18.91
N PHE A 166 -15.54 -11.59 19.28
CA PHE A 166 -15.85 -10.28 19.83
C PHE A 166 -16.63 -9.42 18.83
N SER A 167 -16.16 -9.33 17.58
CA SER A 167 -16.82 -8.58 16.51
C SER A 167 -18.22 -9.10 16.23
N THR A 168 -18.43 -10.43 16.24
CA THR A 168 -19.74 -11.04 16.03
C THR A 168 -20.71 -10.66 17.14
N GLN A 169 -20.25 -10.63 18.40
CA GLN A 169 -21.09 -10.17 19.50
C GLN A 169 -21.42 -8.68 19.38
N VAL A 170 -20.46 -7.84 19.01
CA VAL A 170 -20.69 -6.40 18.83
C VAL A 170 -21.71 -6.14 17.72
N LEU A 171 -21.58 -6.79 16.56
CA LEU A 171 -22.55 -6.67 15.46
C LEU A 171 -23.93 -7.18 15.86
N ARG A 172 -23.99 -8.29 16.60
CA ARG A 172 -25.26 -8.80 17.12
C ARG A 172 -25.94 -7.81 18.07
N LEU A 173 -25.18 -7.14 18.94
CA LEU A 173 -25.72 -6.08 19.82
C LEU A 173 -26.24 -4.87 19.04
N GLN A 174 -25.73 -4.62 17.84
CA GLN A 174 -26.22 -3.58 16.92
C GLN A 174 -27.49 -4.00 16.15
N GLY A 175 -27.99 -5.23 16.35
CA GLY A 175 -29.23 -5.72 15.75
C GLY A 175 -29.04 -6.54 14.46
N TYR A 176 -27.81 -6.85 14.08
CA TYR A 176 -27.54 -7.77 12.97
C TYR A 176 -27.81 -9.22 13.37
N ASP A 177 -28.22 -10.04 12.41
CA ASP A 177 -28.44 -11.47 12.65
C ASP A 177 -27.12 -12.21 12.91
N LEU A 178 -27.20 -13.33 13.63
CA LEU A 178 -26.03 -14.09 14.07
C LEU A 178 -25.18 -14.58 12.89
N ARG A 179 -25.83 -14.96 11.79
CA ARG A 179 -25.16 -15.49 10.60
C ARG A 179 -24.38 -14.39 9.89
N THR A 180 -25.02 -13.29 9.55
CA THR A 180 -24.35 -12.14 8.91
C THR A 180 -23.24 -11.57 9.77
N SER A 181 -23.48 -11.46 11.09
CA SER A 181 -22.47 -10.99 12.04
C SER A 181 -21.25 -11.90 12.08
N PHE A 182 -21.45 -13.22 12.09
CA PHE A 182 -20.35 -14.18 12.11
C PHE A 182 -19.53 -14.15 10.81
N MET A 183 -20.19 -14.21 9.65
CA MET A 183 -19.51 -14.20 8.36
C MET A 183 -18.69 -12.91 8.17
N ALA A 184 -19.29 -11.75 8.47
CA ALA A 184 -18.59 -10.47 8.38
C ALA A 184 -17.36 -10.39 9.31
N SER A 185 -17.47 -10.92 10.53
CA SER A 185 -16.36 -10.96 11.48
C SER A 185 -15.25 -11.92 11.08
N VAL A 186 -15.57 -13.05 10.44
CA VAL A 186 -14.59 -14.03 9.96
C VAL A 186 -13.82 -13.48 8.76
N GLN A 187 -14.51 -12.85 7.80
CA GLN A 187 -13.90 -12.23 6.62
C GLN A 187 -12.97 -11.05 6.98
N SER A 188 -13.21 -10.38 8.11
CA SER A 188 -12.38 -9.28 8.60
C SER A 188 -11.33 -9.69 9.66
N SER A 189 -11.15 -11.00 9.88
CA SER A 189 -10.28 -11.54 10.94
C SER A 189 -8.78 -11.36 10.69
N GLN A 190 -8.39 -11.26 9.41
CA GLN A 190 -7.00 -11.17 8.99
C GLN A 190 -6.31 -9.93 9.58
N ILE A 191 -5.01 -10.08 9.88
CA ILE A 191 -4.17 -8.91 10.17
C ILE A 191 -4.05 -8.12 8.87
N SER A 192 -4.18 -6.78 8.92
CA SER A 192 -4.06 -5.95 7.73
C SER A 192 -2.59 -5.67 7.39
N GLU A 193 -2.32 -5.46 6.10
CA GLU A 193 -1.07 -4.96 5.54
C GLU A 193 -0.58 -3.70 6.25
N ILE A 194 -1.52 -2.84 6.65
CA ILE A 194 -1.24 -1.60 7.36
C ILE A 194 -0.54 -1.90 8.69
N VAL A 195 -0.90 -2.99 9.36
CA VAL A 195 -0.28 -3.41 10.62
C VAL A 195 1.14 -3.93 10.39
N VAL A 196 1.37 -4.66 9.30
CA VAL A 196 2.71 -5.13 8.90
C VAL A 196 3.63 -3.96 8.57
N VAL A 197 3.12 -3.00 7.80
CA VAL A 197 3.83 -1.76 7.50
C VAL A 197 4.14 -1.01 8.80
N GLY A 198 3.16 -0.82 9.69
CA GLY A 198 3.37 -0.19 10.99
C GLY A 198 4.45 -0.89 11.83
N ALA A 199 4.47 -2.22 11.84
CA ALA A 199 5.48 -2.99 12.54
C ALA A 199 6.89 -2.81 11.94
N LEU A 200 7.01 -2.68 10.62
CA LEU A 200 8.27 -2.37 9.94
C LEU A 200 8.79 -0.98 10.32
N LEU A 201 7.90 0.01 10.43
CA LEU A 201 8.25 1.38 10.87
C LEU A 201 8.77 1.42 12.31
N LEU A 202 8.21 0.58 13.17
CA LEU A 202 8.58 0.50 14.57
C LEU A 202 9.81 -0.37 14.82
N ALA A 203 10.23 -1.20 13.86
CA ALA A 203 11.36 -2.11 14.01
C ALA A 203 12.66 -1.41 14.43
N PRO A 204 13.06 -0.24 13.88
CA PRO A 204 14.26 0.47 14.34
C PRO A 204 14.15 1.05 15.75
N LEU A 205 12.93 1.29 16.23
CA LEU A 205 12.64 1.88 17.54
C LEU A 205 12.43 0.83 18.63
N THR A 206 12.37 -0.44 18.27
CA THR A 206 12.09 -1.55 19.18
C THR A 206 13.26 -2.53 19.18
N GLU A 207 13.77 -2.88 20.36
CA GLU A 207 14.81 -3.92 20.49
C GLU A 207 14.24 -5.34 20.29
N SER A 208 12.94 -5.46 20.03
CA SER A 208 12.23 -6.72 19.85
C SER A 208 11.86 -6.96 18.37
N PRO A 209 11.77 -8.22 17.92
CA PRO A 209 11.41 -8.57 16.54
C PRO A 209 9.90 -8.45 16.31
N VAL A 210 9.39 -7.23 16.49
CA VAL A 210 7.96 -6.89 16.32
C VAL A 210 7.56 -7.11 14.87
N PHE A 211 8.41 -6.70 13.93
CA PHE A 211 8.17 -6.84 12.50
C PHE A 211 8.01 -8.31 12.09
N GLU A 212 8.94 -9.17 12.47
CA GLU A 212 8.92 -10.60 12.13
C GLU A 212 7.70 -11.29 12.76
N THR A 213 7.37 -10.94 14.00
CA THR A 213 6.20 -11.48 14.71
C THR A 213 4.90 -11.11 13.98
N VAL A 214 4.74 -9.84 13.60
CA VAL A 214 3.55 -9.34 12.91
C VAL A 214 3.48 -9.85 11.48
N ALA A 215 4.60 -9.89 10.75
CA ALA A 215 4.65 -10.36 9.37
C ALA A 215 4.34 -11.86 9.25
N ILE A 216 4.82 -12.69 10.18
CA ILE A 216 4.45 -14.12 10.22
C ILE A 216 3.01 -14.31 10.66
N GLY A 217 2.55 -13.53 11.65
CA GLY A 217 1.14 -13.50 12.03
C GLY A 217 0.24 -13.15 10.85
N PHE A 218 0.63 -12.14 10.06
CA PHE A 218 -0.06 -11.73 8.85
C PHE A 218 -0.11 -12.87 7.83
N ALA A 219 1.03 -13.46 7.46
CA ALA A 219 1.07 -14.56 6.50
C ALA A 219 0.21 -15.75 6.95
N THR A 220 0.28 -16.09 8.24
CA THR A 220 -0.49 -17.20 8.83
C THR A 220 -1.99 -16.90 8.84
N THR A 221 -2.39 -15.71 9.28
CA THR A 221 -3.80 -15.31 9.31
C THR A 221 -4.39 -15.16 7.91
N THR A 222 -3.58 -14.74 6.92
CA THR A 222 -3.97 -14.69 5.49
C THR A 222 -4.26 -16.09 4.97
N LEU A 223 -3.37 -17.04 5.24
CA LEU A 223 -3.55 -18.44 4.85
C LEU A 223 -4.80 -19.04 5.53
N ILE A 224 -4.98 -18.77 6.83
CA ILE A 224 -6.17 -19.21 7.57
C ILE A 224 -7.44 -18.59 6.96
N ALA A 225 -7.44 -17.29 6.68
CA ALA A 225 -8.59 -16.59 6.10
C ALA A 225 -8.99 -17.23 4.76
N HIS A 226 -8.02 -17.48 3.88
CA HIS A 226 -8.28 -18.15 2.60
C HIS A 226 -8.85 -19.57 2.76
N LEU A 227 -8.33 -20.36 3.72
CA LEU A 227 -8.86 -21.69 4.00
C LEU A 227 -10.25 -21.68 4.66
N VAL A 228 -10.56 -20.63 5.41
CA VAL A 228 -11.84 -20.46 6.10
C VAL A 228 -12.91 -19.91 5.16
N GLU A 229 -12.56 -19.05 4.21
CA GLU A 229 -13.48 -18.47 3.22
C GLU A 229 -14.24 -19.54 2.44
N ASP A 230 -13.56 -20.60 2.00
CA ASP A 230 -14.20 -21.73 1.30
C ASP A 230 -15.12 -22.59 2.20
N ARG A 231 -15.03 -22.43 3.53
CA ARG A 231 -15.70 -23.29 4.52
C ARG A 231 -16.50 -22.54 5.56
N GLU A 232 -16.66 -21.23 5.44
CA GLU A 232 -17.24 -20.36 6.47
C GLU A 232 -18.67 -20.79 6.82
N GLN A 233 -19.44 -21.21 5.82
CA GLN A 233 -20.82 -21.68 6.00
C GLN A 233 -20.89 -23.03 6.71
N TYR A 234 -20.00 -23.96 6.35
CA TYR A 234 -19.87 -25.24 7.05
C TYR A 234 -19.44 -25.05 8.51
N ILE A 235 -18.52 -24.12 8.77
CA ILE A 235 -18.05 -23.79 10.11
C ILE A 235 -19.19 -23.18 10.93
N PHE A 236 -19.94 -22.24 10.36
CA PHE A 236 -21.10 -21.63 11.00
C PHE A 236 -22.14 -22.69 11.38
N ASP A 237 -22.54 -23.54 10.44
CA ASP A 237 -23.54 -24.59 10.68
C ASP A 237 -23.06 -25.57 11.76
N LYS A 238 -21.77 -25.92 11.79
CA LYS A 238 -21.20 -26.81 12.80
C LYS A 238 -21.17 -26.19 14.19
N ILE A 239 -20.85 -24.90 14.31
CA ILE A 239 -20.72 -24.19 15.59
C ILE A 239 -22.10 -23.79 16.15
N PHE A 240 -23.00 -23.35 15.28
CA PHE A 240 -24.28 -22.74 15.68
C PHE A 240 -25.51 -23.60 15.37
N SER A 241 -25.34 -24.86 14.94
CA SER A 241 -26.43 -25.83 14.74
C SER A 241 -27.37 -26.01 15.93
N HIS A 242 -26.93 -25.70 17.15
CA HIS A 242 -27.72 -25.83 18.38
C HIS A 242 -28.40 -24.52 18.82
N MET A 243 -28.15 -23.40 18.11
CA MET A 243 -28.65 -22.06 18.45
C MET A 243 -29.70 -21.53 17.46
N ILE A 244 -30.01 -22.29 16.42
CA ILE A 244 -31.06 -22.06 15.42
C ILE A 244 -32.17 -23.08 15.70
#